data_AF-A0A1V6CCE4-F1
#
_entry.id   AF-A0A1V6CCE4-F1
#
_cell.length_a   1.000
_cell.length_b   1.000
_cell.length_c   1.000
_cell.angle_alpha   90.00
_cell.angle_beta   90.00
_cell.angle_gamma   90.00
#
_symmetry.space_group_name_H-M   'P 1'
#
loop_
_entity.id
_entity.type
_entity.pdbx_description
1 polymer ?
#
loop_
_entity_poly.entity_id
_entity_poly.type
_entity_poly.pdbx_seq_one_letter_code
_entity_poly.pdbx_strand_id
1 'polypeptide(L)'
;MKLYSAGQIVEKLNGVTTRQILDLAEKGLIKPARETTGQGSPRLYDFQNIFEICICLALRAKFPRSGKTLSNIYLILSIIRKEMEIVQKSETEKEFDRHFGKGIRPTMGVDFYEPYLFPPSFDLLRIAYDDDDITVLPISFSRQSESLELILSKSKKNKPKHFCTYILEVSELWQYLMGHFVEIRVINKHLETPNVEY
;
A
#
# COMPACT_ATOMS: atom_id res chain seq x y z
N MET A 1 -0.21 -12.79 10.32
CA MET A 1 0.34 -11.42 10.16
C MET A 1 1.52 -11.12 11.10
N LYS A 2 2.71 -10.89 10.53
CA LYS A 2 3.94 -10.48 11.23
C LYS A 2 3.91 -8.98 11.51
N LEU A 3 4.35 -8.59 12.71
CA LEU A 3 4.40 -7.20 13.16
C LEU A 3 5.85 -6.75 13.32
N TYR A 4 6.09 -5.47 13.05
CA TYR A 4 7.42 -4.85 13.03
C TYR A 4 7.47 -3.65 13.95
N SER A 5 8.54 -3.53 14.73
CA SER A 5 8.87 -2.30 15.45
C SER A 5 9.49 -1.27 14.49
N ALA A 6 9.48 0.00 14.86
CA ALA A 6 10.13 1.04 14.08
C ALA A 6 11.65 0.76 13.88
N GLY A 7 12.32 0.16 14.86
CA GLY A 7 13.73 -0.24 14.73
C GLY A 7 13.93 -1.29 13.64
N GLN A 8 13.10 -2.34 13.61
CA GLN A 8 13.16 -3.39 12.58
C GLN A 8 12.86 -2.86 11.18
N ILE A 9 12.01 -1.83 11.06
CA ILE A 9 11.74 -1.16 9.80
C ILE A 9 12.99 -0.41 9.33
N VAL A 10 13.62 0.36 10.21
CA VAL A 10 14.81 1.16 9.90
C VAL A 10 16.01 0.29 9.54
N GLU A 11 16.16 -0.88 10.16
CA GLU A 11 17.20 -1.86 9.79
C GLU A 11 17.05 -2.37 8.35
N LYS A 12 15.83 -2.41 7.82
CA LYS A 12 15.51 -2.90 6.47
C LYS A 12 15.37 -1.78 5.45
N LEU A 13 15.10 -0.55 5.87
CA LEU A 13 14.88 0.61 5.00
C LEU A 13 15.97 1.66 5.21
N ASN A 14 16.94 1.68 4.29
CA ASN A 14 18.01 2.67 4.30
C ASN A 14 17.45 4.10 4.18
N GLY A 15 17.95 5.01 5.03
CA GLY A 15 17.59 6.43 5.01
C GLY A 15 16.28 6.80 5.72
N VAL A 16 15.60 5.83 6.34
CA VAL A 16 14.45 6.06 7.21
C VAL A 16 14.92 6.11 8.67
N THR A 17 14.37 7.03 9.47
CA THR A 17 14.67 7.12 10.90
C THR A 17 13.45 6.76 11.75
N THR A 18 13.70 6.24 12.95
CA THR A 18 12.64 5.95 13.93
C THR A 18 11.78 7.19 14.20
N ARG A 19 12.40 8.38 14.28
CA ARG A 19 11.66 9.64 14.52
C ARG A 19 10.71 9.97 13.38
N GLN A 20 11.10 9.73 12.13
CA GLN A 20 10.20 9.94 10.98
C GLN A 20 8.98 9.02 11.05
N ILE A 21 9.17 7.74 11.39
CA ILE A 21 8.06 6.78 11.54
C ILE A 21 7.11 7.21 12.67
N LEU A 22 7.66 7.59 13.83
CA LEU A 22 6.86 8.04 14.97
C LEU A 22 6.12 9.34 14.68
N ASP A 23 6.74 10.30 13.98
CA ASP A 23 6.12 11.57 13.56
C ASP A 23 4.92 11.33 12.63
N LEU A 24 4.98 10.33 11.75
CA LEU A 24 3.83 9.97 10.91
C LEU A 24 2.65 9.42 11.74
N ALA A 25 2.94 8.62 12.76
CA ALA A 25 1.92 8.09 13.67
C ALA A 25 1.34 9.18 14.59
N GLU A 26 2.19 10.05 15.14
CA GLU A 26 1.78 11.22 15.95
C GLU A 26 0.86 12.16 15.17
N LYS A 27 1.09 12.32 13.86
CA LYS A 27 0.25 13.12 12.95
C LYS A 27 -1.01 12.40 12.47
N GLY A 28 -1.23 11.15 12.86
CA GLY A 28 -2.39 10.35 12.45
C GLY A 28 -2.39 9.93 10.98
N LEU A 29 -1.26 10.05 10.27
CA LEU A 29 -1.16 9.57 8.88
C LEU A 29 -1.12 8.05 8.81
N ILE A 30 -0.43 7.44 9.79
CA ILE A 30 -0.29 5.99 9.94
C ILE A 30 -0.88 5.59 11.28
N LYS A 31 -1.81 4.65 11.26
CA LYS A 31 -2.34 4.03 12.48
C LYS A 31 -1.59 2.71 12.71
N PRO A 32 -0.80 2.56 13.79
CA PRO A 32 -0.14 1.29 14.09
C PRO A 32 -1.15 0.16 14.22
N ALA A 33 -0.81 -1.02 13.70
CA ALA A 33 -1.61 -2.23 13.86
C ALA A 33 -1.80 -2.61 15.33
N ARG A 34 -0.81 -2.32 16.17
CA ARG A 34 -0.90 -2.49 17.62
C ARG A 34 -0.16 -1.38 18.35
N GLU A 35 -0.80 -0.81 19.35
CA GLU A 35 -0.21 0.13 20.30
C GLU A 35 -0.43 -0.45 21.70
N THR A 36 0.66 -0.74 22.40
CA THR A 36 0.56 -1.13 23.81
C THR A 36 0.32 0.12 24.67
N THR A 37 -0.17 -0.05 25.90
CA THR A 37 -0.37 1.05 26.85
C THR A 37 0.76 1.07 27.89
N GLY A 38 1.28 2.25 28.24
CA GLY A 38 2.40 2.45 29.19
C GLY A 38 3.56 3.32 28.68
N GLN A 39 4.45 3.77 29.57
CA GLN A 39 5.68 4.49 29.20
C GLN A 39 6.58 3.61 28.33
N GLY A 40 6.99 4.09 27.16
CA GLY A 40 7.82 3.33 26.22
C GLY A 40 7.05 2.30 25.38
N SER A 41 5.73 2.39 25.32
CA SER A 41 4.88 1.43 24.59
C SER A 41 5.29 1.25 23.13
N PRO A 42 5.74 0.04 22.72
CA PRO A 42 6.09 -0.21 21.33
C PRO A 42 4.86 -0.08 20.43
N ARG A 43 4.94 0.83 19.47
CA ARG A 43 4.08 0.83 18.29
C ARG A 43 4.58 -0.26 17.35
N LEU A 44 3.67 -1.12 16.95
CA LEU A 44 3.93 -2.21 16.02
C LEU A 44 3.15 -1.99 14.74
N TYR A 45 3.83 -2.21 13.63
CA TYR A 45 3.39 -1.92 12.28
C TYR A 45 3.30 -3.21 11.50
N ASP A 46 2.20 -3.39 10.75
CA ASP A 46 2.07 -4.48 9.80
C ASP A 46 2.66 -4.12 8.42
N PHE A 47 2.53 -5.03 7.46
CA PHE A 47 3.03 -4.82 6.10
C PHE A 47 2.38 -3.61 5.42
N GLN A 48 1.07 -3.45 5.55
CA GLN A 48 0.36 -2.31 4.99
C GLN A 48 0.86 -1.00 5.60
N ASN A 49 1.06 -0.95 6.91
CA ASN A 49 1.63 0.22 7.59
C ASN A 49 3.02 0.55 7.04
N ILE A 50 3.88 -0.44 6.80
CA ILE A 50 5.23 -0.23 6.23
C ILE A 50 5.15 0.35 4.82
N PHE A 51 4.25 -0.19 4.00
CA PHE A 51 3.98 0.33 2.66
C PHE A 51 3.52 1.79 2.72
N GLU A 52 2.52 2.11 3.55
CA GLU A 52 2.01 3.47 3.72
C GLU A 52 3.08 4.44 4.30
N ILE A 53 3.97 3.96 5.18
CA ILE A 53 5.13 4.74 5.68
C ILE A 53 6.03 5.14 4.51
N CYS A 54 6.37 4.21 3.62
CA CYS A 54 7.23 4.50 2.46
C CYS A 54 6.59 5.55 1.54
N ILE A 55 5.28 5.41 1.27
CA ILE A 55 4.51 6.39 0.50
C ILE A 55 4.55 7.77 1.18
N CYS A 56 4.26 7.84 2.48
CA CYS A 56 4.30 9.08 3.25
C CYS A 56 5.65 9.79 3.14
N LEU A 57 6.75 9.06 3.32
CA LEU A 57 8.10 9.62 3.28
C LEU A 57 8.47 10.09 1.87
N ALA A 58 8.12 9.33 0.84
CA ALA A 58 8.33 9.72 -0.55
C ALA A 58 7.58 11.02 -0.89
N LEU A 59 6.32 11.14 -0.49
CA LEU A 59 5.49 12.32 -0.75
C LEU A 59 5.96 13.56 0.02
N ARG A 60 6.36 13.39 1.30
CA ARG A 60 6.86 14.52 2.11
C ARG A 60 8.13 15.15 1.54
N ALA A 61 8.97 14.37 0.86
CA ALA A 61 10.17 14.88 0.20
C ALA A 61 9.85 15.71 -1.06
N LYS A 62 8.65 15.55 -1.63
CA LYS A 62 8.23 16.16 -2.89
C LYS A 62 7.30 17.35 -2.71
N PHE A 63 6.43 17.32 -1.70
CA PHE A 63 5.52 18.43 -1.46
C PHE A 63 6.22 19.65 -0.84
N PRO A 64 5.78 20.88 -1.20
CA PRO A 64 6.23 22.07 -0.50
C PRO A 64 5.84 21.97 0.98
N ARG A 65 6.60 22.66 1.86
CA ARG A 65 6.30 22.74 3.28
C ARG A 65 5.12 23.69 3.51
N SER A 66 3.89 23.22 3.30
CA SER A 66 2.66 23.98 3.51
C SER A 66 1.78 23.30 4.56
N GLY A 67 0.84 24.06 5.14
CA GLY A 67 -0.16 23.48 6.05
C GLY A 67 -1.06 22.43 5.39
N LYS A 68 -1.18 22.46 4.05
CA LYS A 68 -1.99 21.54 3.25
C LYS A 68 -1.30 20.19 2.99
N THR A 69 0.03 20.08 3.21
CA THR A 69 0.81 18.89 2.88
C THR A 69 0.29 17.62 3.55
N LEU A 70 -0.08 17.69 4.83
CA LEU A 70 -0.60 16.53 5.55
C LEU A 70 -1.97 16.09 5.03
N SER A 71 -2.86 17.05 4.74
CA SER A 71 -4.18 16.78 4.16
C SER A 71 -4.06 16.13 2.77
N ASN A 72 -3.11 16.59 1.95
CA ASN A 72 -2.84 16.01 0.64
C ASN A 72 -2.32 14.57 0.73
N ILE A 73 -1.38 14.30 1.66
CA ILE A 73 -0.90 12.93 1.91
C ILE A 73 -2.04 12.04 2.40
N TYR A 74 -2.89 12.54 3.28
CA TYR A 74 -4.04 11.79 3.78
C TYR A 74 -5.02 11.41 2.65
N LEU A 75 -5.31 12.35 1.74
CA LEU A 75 -6.14 12.09 0.56
C LEU A 75 -5.51 11.05 -0.37
N ILE A 76 -4.19 11.10 -0.58
CA ILE A 76 -3.50 10.09 -1.36
C ILE A 76 -3.61 8.72 -0.71
N LEU A 77 -3.34 8.62 0.60
CA LEU A 77 -3.45 7.35 1.32
C LEU A 77 -4.87 6.78 1.28
N SER A 78 -5.91 7.62 1.34
CA SER A 78 -7.30 7.13 1.28
C SER A 78 -7.64 6.52 -0.08
N ILE A 79 -7.11 7.08 -1.18
CA ILE A 79 -7.26 6.51 -2.52
C ILE A 79 -6.55 5.17 -2.61
N ILE A 80 -5.30 5.10 -2.13
CA ILE A 80 -4.51 3.85 -2.11
C ILE A 80 -5.24 2.76 -1.31
N ARG A 81 -5.71 3.08 -0.09
CA ARG A 81 -6.45 2.14 0.77
C ARG A 81 -7.71 1.61 0.09
N LYS A 82 -8.49 2.50 -0.55
CA LYS A 82 -9.69 2.11 -1.29
C LYS A 82 -9.39 1.13 -2.42
N GLU A 83 -8.31 1.37 -3.17
CA GLU A 83 -7.89 0.46 -4.24
C GLU A 83 -7.45 -0.91 -3.71
N MET A 84 -6.78 -0.97 -2.56
CA MET A 84 -6.42 -2.23 -1.90
C MET A 84 -7.65 -3.01 -1.40
N GLU A 85 -8.65 -2.32 -0.84
CA GLU A 85 -9.91 -2.94 -0.39
C GLU A 85 -10.71 -3.57 -1.54
N ILE A 86 -10.67 -2.97 -2.75
CA ILE A 86 -11.34 -3.51 -3.93
C ILE A 86 -10.75 -4.87 -4.31
N VAL A 87 -9.43 -5.00 -4.28
CA VAL A 87 -8.74 -6.26 -4.60
C VAL A 87 -9.11 -7.35 -3.60
N GLN A 88 -9.06 -7.04 -2.29
CA GLN A 88 -9.43 -7.97 -1.22
C GLN A 88 -10.82 -8.59 -1.43
N LYS A 89 -11.83 -7.77 -1.74
CA LYS A 89 -13.19 -8.25 -2.00
C LYS A 89 -13.23 -9.16 -3.23
N SER A 90 -12.58 -8.76 -4.31
CA SER A 90 -12.58 -9.53 -5.56
C SER A 90 -11.89 -10.89 -5.46
N GLU A 91 -10.84 -11.01 -4.64
CA GLU A 91 -10.13 -12.26 -4.45
C GLU A 91 -10.87 -13.20 -3.49
N THR A 92 -11.44 -12.64 -2.42
CA THR A 92 -12.31 -13.40 -1.49
C THR A 92 -13.51 -14.00 -2.24
N GLU A 93 -14.15 -13.23 -3.12
CA GLU A 93 -15.26 -13.71 -3.95
C GLU A 93 -14.83 -14.82 -4.92
N LYS A 94 -13.67 -14.68 -5.58
CA LYS A 94 -13.14 -15.70 -6.50
C LYS A 94 -12.75 -16.99 -5.78
N GLU A 95 -12.13 -16.89 -4.61
CA GLU A 95 -11.74 -18.05 -3.81
C GLU A 95 -12.96 -18.77 -3.26
N PHE A 96 -13.98 -18.01 -2.85
CA PHE A 96 -15.28 -18.54 -2.45
C PHE A 96 -15.95 -19.29 -3.62
N ASP A 97 -16.07 -18.67 -4.80
CA ASP A 97 -16.67 -19.29 -5.99
C ASP A 97 -15.92 -20.56 -6.43
N ARG A 98 -14.61 -20.61 -6.22
CA ARG A 98 -13.77 -21.78 -6.52
C ARG A 98 -14.02 -22.95 -5.56
N HIS A 99 -14.26 -22.66 -4.28
CA HIS A 99 -14.45 -23.69 -3.25
C HIS A 99 -15.89 -24.16 -3.09
N PHE A 100 -16.88 -23.28 -3.31
CA PHE A 100 -18.28 -23.56 -3.02
C PHE A 100 -19.18 -23.56 -4.27
N GLY A 101 -18.62 -23.23 -5.44
CA GLY A 101 -19.36 -23.15 -6.70
C GLY A 101 -20.19 -21.87 -6.81
N LYS A 102 -20.46 -21.46 -8.05
CA LYS A 102 -21.26 -20.26 -8.34
C LYS A 102 -22.68 -20.43 -7.78
N GLY A 103 -23.07 -19.61 -6.81
CA GLY A 103 -24.48 -19.46 -6.38
C GLY A 103 -24.80 -19.81 -4.93
N ILE A 104 -23.85 -20.32 -4.13
CA ILE A 104 -24.06 -20.51 -2.69
C ILE A 104 -23.59 -19.26 -1.96
N ARG A 105 -24.45 -18.35 -1.50
CA ARG A 105 -23.99 -17.23 -0.65
C ARG A 105 -24.00 -17.67 0.81
N PRO A 106 -22.87 -17.66 1.53
CA PRO A 106 -22.85 -18.01 2.94
C PRO A 106 -23.38 -16.83 3.75
N THR A 107 -24.23 -17.11 4.72
CA THR A 107 -24.34 -16.28 5.92
C THR A 107 -23.00 -16.36 6.65
N MET A 108 -22.44 -15.18 6.95
CA MET A 108 -21.03 -14.96 7.31
C MET A 108 -20.45 -15.91 8.37
N GLY A 109 -19.22 -16.36 8.13
CA GLY A 109 -18.41 -17.08 9.13
C GLY A 109 -17.27 -17.91 8.53
N VAL A 110 -16.45 -17.34 7.64
CA VAL A 110 -15.21 -17.99 7.19
C VAL A 110 -14.04 -17.05 7.41
N ASP A 111 -13.28 -17.32 8.46
CA ASP A 111 -12.05 -16.60 8.82
C ASP A 111 -10.90 -17.04 7.90
N PHE A 112 -10.89 -16.58 6.65
CA PHE A 112 -9.65 -16.54 5.84
C PHE A 112 -9.07 -15.13 5.95
N TYR A 113 -8.23 -14.91 6.96
CA TYR A 113 -7.59 -13.62 7.19
C TYR A 113 -6.06 -13.72 6.99
N GLU A 114 -5.60 -13.36 5.80
CA GLU A 114 -4.43 -12.46 5.69
C GLU A 114 -4.77 -11.32 4.71
N PRO A 115 -5.67 -10.38 5.09
CA PRO A 115 -6.22 -9.39 4.16
C PRO A 115 -5.19 -8.37 3.65
N TYR A 116 -3.92 -8.43 4.08
CA TYR A 116 -2.95 -7.35 3.89
C TYR A 116 -1.81 -7.67 2.91
N LEU A 117 -1.88 -8.79 2.19
CA LEU A 117 -0.88 -9.18 1.18
C LEU A 117 -1.34 -8.94 -0.26
N PHE A 118 -2.54 -8.40 -0.46
CA PHE A 118 -3.03 -8.16 -1.81
C PHE A 118 -2.37 -6.93 -2.42
N PRO A 119 -1.78 -7.07 -3.62
CA PRO A 119 -1.22 -5.93 -4.31
C PRO A 119 -2.33 -4.91 -4.63
N PRO A 120 -1.98 -3.62 -4.73
CA PRO A 120 -2.91 -2.63 -5.24
C PRO A 120 -3.38 -2.98 -6.66
N SER A 121 -4.61 -2.60 -7.00
CA SER A 121 -5.23 -2.79 -8.32
C SER A 121 -4.58 -1.98 -9.44
N PHE A 122 -3.64 -1.10 -9.09
CA PHE A 122 -3.02 -0.12 -9.96
C PHE A 122 -1.50 -0.13 -9.76
N ASP A 123 -0.78 0.29 -10.80
CA ASP A 123 0.68 0.24 -10.85
C ASP A 123 1.31 1.58 -10.56
N LEU A 124 0.70 2.65 -11.07
CA LEU A 124 1.21 4.02 -10.94
C LEU A 124 0.18 4.90 -10.26
N LEU A 125 0.65 5.76 -9.36
CA LEU A 125 -0.14 6.86 -8.84
C LEU A 125 0.33 8.16 -9.47
N ARG A 126 -0.52 8.79 -10.29
CA ARG A 126 -0.28 10.14 -10.78
C ARG A 126 -0.82 11.14 -9.78
N ILE A 127 0.03 12.06 -9.35
CA ILE A 127 -0.33 13.16 -8.47
C ILE A 127 -0.02 14.45 -9.19
N ALA A 128 -1.03 15.24 -9.50
CA ALA A 128 -0.88 16.60 -9.98
C ALA A 128 -1.32 17.56 -8.88
N TYR A 129 -0.47 18.53 -8.56
CA TYR A 129 -0.75 19.54 -7.55
C TYR A 129 -0.66 20.94 -8.14
N ASP A 130 -1.63 21.77 -7.79
CA ASP A 130 -1.71 23.22 -7.97
C ASP A 130 -1.98 23.87 -6.60
N ASP A 131 -1.76 25.18 -6.46
CA ASP A 131 -1.76 25.88 -5.15
C ASP A 131 -3.02 25.59 -4.29
N ASP A 132 -4.16 25.35 -4.95
CA ASP A 132 -5.45 25.07 -4.33
C ASP A 132 -6.06 23.69 -4.59
N ASP A 133 -5.50 22.89 -5.49
CA ASP A 133 -6.10 21.61 -5.88
C ASP A 133 -5.07 20.49 -6.04
N ILE A 134 -5.47 19.28 -5.67
CA ILE A 134 -4.69 18.07 -5.87
C ILE A 134 -5.53 17.05 -6.61
N THR A 135 -5.07 16.70 -7.81
CA THR A 135 -5.64 15.59 -8.58
C THR A 135 -4.78 14.36 -8.37
N VAL A 136 -5.39 13.30 -7.85
CA VAL A 136 -4.75 12.00 -7.68
C VAL A 136 -5.47 10.99 -8.54
N LEU A 137 -4.72 10.28 -9.41
CA LEU A 137 -5.28 9.32 -10.33
C LEU A 137 -4.49 8.00 -10.24
N PRO A 138 -5.12 6.89 -9.82
CA PRO A 138 -4.55 5.57 -9.94
C PRO A 138 -4.57 5.12 -11.41
N ILE A 139 -3.47 4.52 -11.87
CA ILE A 139 -3.29 4.06 -13.25
C ILE A 139 -2.88 2.59 -13.21
N SER A 140 -3.71 1.73 -13.79
CA SER A 140 -3.42 0.31 -14.02
C SER A 140 -2.57 0.11 -15.27
N PHE A 141 -1.86 -1.02 -15.36
CA PHE A 141 -1.03 -1.42 -16.50
C PHE A 141 -1.76 -1.30 -17.84
N SER A 142 -3.02 -1.74 -17.87
CA SER A 142 -3.90 -1.68 -19.05
C SER A 142 -4.19 -0.27 -19.57
N ARG A 143 -3.96 0.76 -18.76
CA ARG A 143 -4.26 2.18 -19.08
C ARG A 143 -3.02 3.06 -19.05
N GLN A 144 -1.81 2.47 -18.96
CA GLN A 144 -0.58 3.25 -18.83
C GLN A 144 -0.28 4.11 -20.06
N SER A 145 -0.46 3.59 -21.28
CA SER A 145 -0.18 4.32 -22.53
C SER A 145 -1.04 5.59 -22.66
N GLU A 146 -2.36 5.45 -22.53
CA GLU A 146 -3.31 6.57 -22.58
C GLU A 146 -3.05 7.60 -21.46
N SER A 147 -2.72 7.11 -20.27
CA SER A 147 -2.46 7.97 -19.12
C SER A 147 -1.14 8.74 -19.25
N LEU A 148 -0.09 8.11 -19.78
CA LEU A 148 1.21 8.74 -20.04
C LEU A 148 1.10 9.81 -21.12
N GLU A 149 0.37 9.56 -22.21
CA GLU A 149 0.09 10.58 -23.23
C GLU A 149 -0.71 11.78 -22.66
N LEU A 150 -1.70 11.51 -21.81
CA LEU A 150 -2.46 12.55 -21.11
C LEU A 150 -1.59 13.35 -20.13
N ILE A 151 -0.64 12.71 -19.45
CA ILE A 151 0.32 13.37 -18.55
C ILE A 151 1.25 14.29 -19.36
N LEU A 152 1.84 13.78 -20.44
CA LEU A 152 2.78 14.52 -21.29
C LEU A 152 2.11 15.69 -22.02
N SER A 153 0.85 15.55 -22.42
CA SER A 153 0.10 16.63 -23.08
C SER A 153 -0.29 17.75 -22.12
N LYS A 154 -0.67 17.42 -20.88
CA LYS A 154 -1.01 18.43 -19.85
C LYS A 154 0.21 19.16 -19.29
N SER A 155 1.36 18.49 -19.12
CA SER A 155 2.59 19.16 -18.64
C SER A 155 3.12 20.21 -19.62
N LYS A 156 2.86 20.04 -20.92
CA LYS A 156 3.28 20.96 -21.98
C LYS A 156 2.39 22.20 -22.10
N LYS A 157 1.07 22.06 -21.87
CA LYS A 157 0.08 23.15 -22.03
C LYS A 157 -0.06 24.04 -20.79
N ASN A 158 -0.01 23.46 -19.60
CA ASN A 158 -0.19 24.21 -18.36
C ASN A 158 1.19 24.45 -17.72
N LYS A 159 1.74 25.65 -17.92
CA LYS A 159 2.84 26.19 -17.10
C LYS A 159 2.30 27.18 -16.05
N PRO A 160 1.62 26.77 -14.97
CA PRO A 160 1.59 27.56 -13.75
C PRO A 160 3.00 27.65 -13.17
N LYS A 161 3.30 28.75 -12.49
CA LYS A 161 4.57 28.94 -11.78
C LYS A 161 4.84 27.87 -10.69
N HIS A 162 3.83 27.08 -10.30
CA HIS A 162 3.90 26.10 -9.20
C HIS A 162 3.32 24.70 -9.51
N PHE A 163 3.02 24.39 -10.78
CA PHE A 163 2.49 23.05 -11.14
C PHE A 163 3.56 21.98 -11.03
N CYS A 164 3.35 20.99 -10.17
CA CYS A 164 4.20 19.81 -10.11
C CYS A 164 3.38 18.53 -10.30
N THR A 165 3.84 17.67 -11.21
CA THR A 165 3.28 16.34 -11.43
C THR A 165 4.30 15.28 -11.00
N TYR A 166 3.85 14.35 -10.17
CA TYR A 166 4.62 13.22 -9.68
C TYR A 166 3.99 11.91 -10.15
N ILE A 167 4.82 10.95 -10.51
CA ILE A 167 4.41 9.57 -10.74
C ILE A 167 5.08 8.74 -9.66
N LEU A 168 4.29 7.92 -8.98
CA LEU A 168 4.76 7.00 -7.96
C LEU A 168 4.51 5.57 -8.43
N GLU A 169 5.58 4.79 -8.57
CA GLU A 169 5.56 3.39 -8.96
C GLU A 169 5.18 2.53 -7.76
N VAL A 170 3.87 2.36 -7.58
CA VAL A 170 3.27 1.72 -6.41
C VAL A 170 3.47 0.20 -6.46
N SER A 171 3.36 -0.42 -7.64
CA SER A 171 3.59 -1.86 -7.79
C SER A 171 5.05 -2.24 -7.53
N GLU A 172 6.01 -1.43 -7.98
CA GLU A 172 7.44 -1.67 -7.71
C GLU A 172 7.77 -1.56 -6.22
N LEU A 173 7.27 -0.51 -5.54
CA LEU A 173 7.44 -0.37 -4.10
C LEU A 173 6.83 -1.56 -3.35
N TRP A 174 5.65 -2.00 -3.75
CA TRP A 174 5.01 -3.18 -3.16
C TRP A 174 5.86 -4.43 -3.31
N GLN A 175 6.33 -4.74 -4.53
CA GLN A 175 7.20 -5.88 -4.80
C GLN A 175 8.51 -5.83 -4.03
N TYR A 176 9.14 -4.65 -3.98
CA TYR A 176 10.36 -4.42 -3.20
C TYR A 176 10.13 -4.77 -1.72
N LEU A 177 9.06 -4.26 -1.11
CA LEU A 177 8.76 -4.52 0.29
C LEU A 177 8.41 -5.99 0.55
N MET A 178 7.68 -6.64 -0.36
CA MET A 178 7.40 -8.08 -0.27
C MET A 178 8.69 -8.89 -0.16
N GLY A 179 9.69 -8.61 -1.01
CA GLY A 179 10.99 -9.30 -0.96
C GLY A 179 11.78 -9.07 0.33
N HIS A 180 11.54 -7.96 1.04
CA HIS A 180 12.31 -7.59 2.24
C HIS A 180 11.60 -7.94 3.56
N PHE A 181 10.27 -7.97 3.56
CA PHE A 181 9.45 -8.11 4.77
C PHE A 181 8.54 -9.34 4.76
N VAL A 182 8.37 -10.02 3.62
CA VAL A 182 7.55 -11.24 3.56
C VAL A 182 8.44 -12.40 3.16
N GLU A 183 8.60 -13.34 4.09
CA GLU A 183 9.22 -14.62 3.77
C GLU A 183 8.24 -15.40 2.89
N ILE A 184 8.51 -15.47 1.59
CA ILE A 184 7.77 -16.34 0.68
C ILE A 184 8.17 -17.77 1.02
N ARG A 185 7.40 -18.43 1.88
CA ARG A 185 7.50 -19.87 2.05
C ARG A 185 6.94 -20.52 0.80
N VAL A 186 7.82 -21.00 -0.07
CA VAL A 186 7.43 -21.90 -1.15
C VAL A 186 6.95 -23.19 -0.49
N ILE A 187 5.63 -23.34 -0.36
CA ILE A 187 5.03 -24.63 -0.02
C ILE A 187 5.17 -25.48 -1.28
N ASN A 188 6.22 -26.31 -1.35
CA ASN A 188 6.28 -27.39 -2.32
C ASN A 188 5.16 -28.39 -2.00
N LYS A 189 3.97 -28.20 -2.59
CA LYS A 189 2.89 -29.20 -2.62
C LYS A 189 3.20 -30.26 -3.69
N HIS A 190 4.27 -31.02 -3.50
CA HIS A 190 4.65 -32.25 -4.23
C HIS A 190 5.82 -32.86 -3.42
N LEU A 191 5.84 -34.06 -2.86
CA LEU A 191 5.08 -35.30 -3.00
C LEU A 191 5.07 -36.00 -1.63
N GLU A 192 3.92 -36.20 -1.01
CA GLU A 192 3.75 -37.32 -0.10
C GLU A 192 2.80 -38.28 -0.80
N THR A 193 3.38 -39.20 -1.57
CA THR A 193 2.69 -40.44 -1.93
C THR A 193 2.33 -41.14 -0.62
N PRO A 194 1.05 -41.50 -0.39
CA PRO A 194 0.72 -42.32 0.77
C PRO A 194 1.46 -43.65 0.61
N ASN A 195 2.28 -43.99 1.60
CA ASN A 195 2.81 -45.34 1.73
C ASN A 195 1.61 -46.28 1.87
N VAL A 196 1.27 -46.97 0.79
CA VAL A 196 0.39 -48.13 0.83
C VAL A 196 1.27 -49.30 1.26
N GLU A 197 1.16 -49.67 2.54
CA GLU A 197 1.72 -50.93 3.03
C GLU A 197 0.91 -52.09 2.41
N TYR A 198 1.62 -53.06 1.82
CA TYR A 198 1.11 -54.35 1.35
C TYR A 198 1.41 -55.44 2.38
#